data_AF-A0A6N9H9M8-F1
#
_entry.id   AF-A0A6N9H9M8-F1
#
_cell.length_a   1.000
_cell.length_b   1.000
_cell.length_c   1.000
_cell.angle_alpha   90.00
_cell.angle_beta   90.00
_cell.angle_gamma   90.00
#
_symmetry.space_group_name_H-M   'P 1'
#
loop_
_entity.id
_entity.type
_entity.pdbx_description
1 polymer ?
#
loop_
_entity_poly.entity_id
_entity_poly.type
_entity_poly.pdbx_seq_one_letter_code
_entity_poly.pdbx_strand_id
1 'polypeptide(L)'
;MEWLTMRTDDGQIPLSREEIGDFSFRGARLPLVDRMRGIWRPAGWAATLSVLTKYTPPDKKPPYNDEVGEDGLIRYAWMGEDGNHANNVGLRNAMETRSPVIWFVGVSAQPVPRYNVVCPVYVVGEEWHNKRFILMPVTMDDAPPVEIGSAMEHGFRELEKRYIRRSVKQRLHQPRFRSEVLLAYENHCAICNLAHSPLLDAAHIVPDRDEAGVAQVSNGMAMCKIHHAAFDGYFLGIRPGRAGSNELRVEIRQDLLAEVDGPMLRHGLQELHGRDLMKIPRQRAARPDRALLERAYESFRAASVDDADPGILGTATSRD
;
A
#
# COMPACT_ATOMS: atom_id res chain seq x y z
N MET A 1 -16.22 1.40 -11.81
CA MET A 1 -14.76 1.24 -11.60
C MET A 1 -14.03 2.54 -11.90
N GLU A 2 -14.20 3.13 -13.08
CA GLU A 2 -13.59 4.42 -13.45
C GLU A 2 -13.70 5.52 -12.39
N TRP A 3 -14.91 5.72 -11.83
CA TRP A 3 -15.11 6.69 -10.75
C TRP A 3 -14.20 6.43 -9.53
N LEU A 4 -14.02 5.18 -9.13
CA LEU A 4 -13.12 4.81 -8.03
C LEU A 4 -11.67 5.09 -8.44
N THR A 5 -11.24 4.66 -9.62
CA THR A 5 -9.88 4.90 -10.13
C THR A 5 -9.51 6.38 -10.11
N MET A 6 -10.40 7.26 -10.57
CA MET A 6 -10.18 8.71 -10.52
C MET A 6 -10.17 9.25 -9.08
N ARG A 7 -11.10 8.78 -8.24
CA ARG A 7 -11.26 9.29 -6.88
C ARG A 7 -10.13 8.87 -5.95
N THR A 8 -9.52 7.72 -6.20
CA THR A 8 -8.45 7.14 -5.37
C THR A 8 -7.06 7.30 -5.95
N ASP A 9 -6.90 7.99 -7.09
CA ASP A 9 -5.62 8.05 -7.82
C ASP A 9 -5.07 6.62 -8.06
N ASP A 10 -5.89 5.78 -8.70
CA ASP A 10 -5.66 4.34 -8.92
C ASP A 10 -5.27 3.56 -7.64
N GLY A 11 -6.00 3.82 -6.56
CA GLY A 11 -5.89 3.10 -5.29
C GLY A 11 -4.86 3.66 -4.31
N GLN A 12 -4.14 4.72 -4.68
CA GLN A 12 -3.12 5.37 -3.86
C GLN A 12 -3.68 6.24 -2.72
N ILE A 13 -4.94 6.69 -2.84
CA ILE A 13 -5.62 7.54 -1.86
C ILE A 13 -6.78 6.75 -1.22
N PRO A 14 -6.76 6.56 0.11
CA PRO A 14 -7.84 5.85 0.80
C PRO A 14 -9.06 6.75 1.02
N LEU A 15 -10.24 6.17 0.93
CA LEU A 15 -11.53 6.86 1.08
C LEU A 15 -12.13 6.65 2.47
N SER A 16 -12.87 7.64 2.95
CA SER A 16 -13.79 7.52 4.07
C SER A 16 -15.14 6.93 3.62
N ARG A 17 -15.98 6.51 4.57
CA ARG A 17 -17.34 6.04 4.26
C ARG A 17 -18.22 7.11 3.61
N GLU A 18 -18.00 8.37 3.97
CA GLU A 18 -18.73 9.50 3.39
C GLU A 18 -18.37 9.65 1.91
N GLU A 19 -17.08 9.71 1.60
CA GLU A 19 -16.59 9.80 0.20
C GLU A 19 -17.04 8.62 -0.66
N ILE A 20 -17.06 7.39 -0.10
CA ILE A 20 -17.62 6.21 -0.78
C ILE A 20 -19.12 6.39 -1.05
N GLY A 21 -19.83 7.06 -0.14
CA GLY A 21 -21.27 7.29 -0.17
C GLY A 21 -21.73 8.32 -1.19
N ASP A 22 -20.81 9.10 -1.77
CA ASP A 22 -21.05 10.09 -2.83
C ASP A 22 -21.32 9.45 -4.20
N PHE A 23 -21.05 8.15 -4.34
CA PHE A 23 -21.23 7.46 -5.61
C PHE A 23 -22.69 7.45 -6.07
N SER A 24 -22.87 7.80 -7.34
CA SER A 24 -24.14 7.67 -8.06
C SER A 24 -23.92 6.96 -9.39
N PHE A 25 -24.94 6.24 -9.84
CA PHE A 25 -24.94 5.55 -11.11
C PHE A 25 -26.25 5.85 -11.85
N ARG A 26 -26.14 6.37 -13.08
CA ARG A 26 -27.30 6.76 -13.92
C ARG A 26 -28.28 7.68 -13.20
N GLY A 27 -27.77 8.67 -12.46
CA GLY A 27 -28.58 9.66 -11.75
C GLY A 27 -29.22 9.15 -10.44
N ALA A 28 -29.00 7.90 -10.05
CA ALA A 28 -29.48 7.34 -8.79
C ALA A 28 -28.34 7.00 -7.84
N ARG A 29 -28.56 7.16 -6.53
CA ARG A 29 -27.60 6.74 -5.50
C ARG A 29 -27.51 5.21 -5.48
N LEU A 30 -26.29 4.67 -5.63
CA LEU A 30 -26.03 3.24 -5.51
C LEU A 30 -25.00 3.03 -4.37
N PRO A 31 -25.40 2.52 -3.20
CA PRO A 31 -24.44 2.22 -2.15
C PRO A 31 -23.38 1.24 -2.64
N LEU A 32 -22.10 1.59 -2.44
CA LEU A 32 -20.98 0.70 -2.77
C LEU A 32 -20.58 -0.22 -1.63
N VAL A 33 -21.03 0.02 -0.40
CA VAL A 33 -20.72 -0.79 0.79
C VAL A 33 -21.96 -0.95 1.67
N ASP A 34 -22.01 -2.06 2.41
CA ASP A 34 -22.99 -2.26 3.48
C ASP A 34 -22.58 -1.47 4.75
N ARG A 35 -23.57 -1.11 5.57
CA ARG A 35 -23.33 -0.39 6.83
C ARG A 35 -22.76 -1.29 7.93
N MET A 36 -23.15 -2.57 7.96
CA MET A 36 -22.81 -3.51 9.04
C MET A 36 -21.95 -4.68 8.58
N ARG A 37 -22.10 -5.10 7.32
CA ARG A 37 -21.56 -6.34 6.79
C ARG A 37 -20.31 -6.12 5.93
N GLY A 38 -19.45 -7.13 5.88
CA GLY A 38 -18.25 -7.14 5.06
C GLY A 38 -18.51 -7.47 3.58
N ILE A 39 -19.64 -8.08 3.24
CA ILE A 39 -20.00 -8.43 1.86
C ILE A 39 -21.28 -7.69 1.50
N TRP A 40 -21.26 -6.98 0.38
CA TRP A 40 -22.37 -6.18 -0.11
C TRP A 40 -22.83 -6.61 -1.49
N ARG A 41 -24.10 -6.98 -1.55
CA ARG A 41 -24.83 -7.30 -2.78
C ARG A 41 -26.06 -6.39 -2.87
N PRO A 42 -26.16 -5.52 -3.89
CA PRO A 42 -27.33 -4.68 -4.08
C PRO A 42 -28.63 -5.50 -4.22
N ALA A 43 -29.75 -4.91 -3.83
CA ALA A 43 -31.05 -5.55 -3.98
C ALA A 43 -31.34 -5.85 -5.47
N GLY A 44 -31.83 -7.06 -5.76
CA GLY A 44 -32.11 -7.52 -7.11
C GLY A 44 -30.89 -8.00 -7.90
N TRP A 45 -29.68 -7.93 -7.34
CA TRP A 45 -28.47 -8.44 -7.99
C TRP A 45 -28.21 -9.88 -7.59
N ALA A 46 -27.76 -10.69 -8.54
CA ALA A 46 -27.33 -12.06 -8.29
C ALA A 46 -25.90 -12.12 -7.70
N ALA A 47 -24.98 -11.31 -8.24
CA ALA A 47 -23.57 -11.27 -7.86
C ALA A 47 -23.25 -10.14 -6.88
N THR A 48 -22.27 -10.39 -6.00
CA THR A 48 -21.73 -9.40 -5.04
C THR A 48 -21.08 -8.23 -5.77
N LEU A 49 -21.33 -7.00 -5.30
CA LEU A 49 -20.71 -5.79 -5.85
C LEU A 49 -19.38 -5.48 -5.16
N SER A 50 -19.33 -5.63 -3.83
CA SER A 50 -18.14 -5.31 -3.06
C SER A 50 -17.95 -6.17 -1.82
N VAL A 51 -16.69 -6.25 -1.40
CA VAL A 51 -16.25 -6.81 -0.13
C VAL A 51 -15.47 -5.77 0.66
N LEU A 52 -15.44 -5.93 1.97
CA LEU A 52 -14.82 -5.00 2.90
C LEU A 52 -14.12 -5.78 4.00
N THR A 53 -12.85 -5.47 4.18
CA THR A 53 -12.03 -5.93 5.31
C THR A 53 -11.90 -4.78 6.30
N LYS A 54 -12.28 -5.02 7.56
CA LYS A 54 -12.16 -4.00 8.61
C LYS A 54 -10.69 -3.82 9.00
N TYR A 55 -10.29 -2.57 9.24
CA TYR A 55 -8.98 -2.29 9.82
C TYR A 55 -8.87 -2.98 11.19
N THR A 56 -7.77 -3.69 11.39
CA THR A 56 -7.39 -4.24 12.69
C THR A 56 -6.05 -3.63 13.09
N PRO A 57 -5.96 -2.97 14.26
CA PRO A 57 -4.69 -2.47 14.78
C PRO A 57 -3.62 -3.58 14.90
N PRO A 58 -2.32 -3.28 14.72
CA PRO A 58 -1.25 -4.28 14.78
C PRO A 58 -1.17 -5.08 16.09
N ASP A 59 -1.64 -4.50 17.21
CA ASP A 59 -1.68 -5.13 18.53
C ASP A 59 -2.87 -6.08 18.74
N LYS A 60 -3.75 -6.22 17.73
CA LYS A 60 -4.96 -7.04 17.82
C LYS A 60 -4.98 -8.11 16.74
N LYS A 61 -5.46 -9.30 17.13
CA LYS A 61 -5.73 -10.38 16.17
C LYS A 61 -6.96 -10.00 15.33
N PRO A 62 -6.86 -9.99 13.98
CA PRO A 62 -8.01 -9.69 13.14
C PRO A 62 -9.06 -10.80 13.28
N PRO A 63 -10.36 -10.48 13.18
CA PRO A 63 -11.43 -11.47 13.26
C PRO A 63 -11.36 -12.50 12.12
N TYR A 64 -10.78 -12.09 10.99
CA TYR A 64 -10.47 -12.91 9.83
C TYR A 64 -9.08 -12.51 9.34
N ASN A 65 -8.20 -13.48 9.10
CA ASN A 65 -6.88 -13.20 8.54
C ASN A 65 -6.98 -13.36 7.02
N ASP A 66 -7.11 -12.24 6.30
CA ASP A 66 -7.00 -12.27 4.85
C ASP A 66 -5.53 -12.59 4.50
N GLU A 67 -5.26 -13.84 4.15
CA GLU A 67 -3.92 -14.38 3.95
C GLU A 67 -3.59 -14.50 2.47
N VAL A 68 -2.32 -14.35 2.13
CA VAL A 68 -1.81 -14.72 0.81
C VAL A 68 -1.45 -16.20 0.85
N GLY A 69 -2.12 -17.01 0.02
CA GLY A 69 -1.79 -18.43 -0.13
C GLY A 69 -0.43 -18.64 -0.79
N GLU A 70 0.06 -19.89 -0.80
CA GLU A 70 1.33 -20.24 -1.48
C GLU A 70 1.29 -19.94 -2.99
N ASP A 71 0.10 -19.99 -3.59
CA ASP A 71 -0.19 -19.60 -4.98
C ASP A 71 -0.09 -18.09 -5.22
N GLY A 72 0.08 -17.28 -4.17
CA GLY A 72 0.11 -15.83 -4.25
C GLY A 72 -1.28 -15.18 -4.25
N LEU A 73 -2.37 -15.95 -4.20
CA LEU A 73 -3.73 -15.46 -4.24
C LEU A 73 -4.27 -15.19 -2.83
N ILE A 74 -5.21 -14.24 -2.73
CA ILE A 74 -5.77 -13.82 -1.46
C ILE A 74 -6.84 -14.80 -1.00
N ARG A 75 -6.83 -15.17 0.28
CA ARG A 75 -7.88 -15.93 0.94
C ARG A 75 -8.78 -14.99 1.72
N TYR A 76 -10.04 -14.91 1.33
CA TYR A 76 -11.05 -14.04 1.95
C TYR A 76 -12.10 -14.88 2.66
N ALA A 77 -12.30 -14.67 3.96
CA ALA A 77 -13.19 -15.49 4.77
C ALA A 77 -14.66 -15.38 4.33
N TRP A 78 -15.40 -16.48 4.49
CA TRP A 78 -16.85 -16.48 4.38
C TRP A 78 -17.49 -15.54 5.41
N MET A 79 -18.71 -15.12 5.09
CA MET A 79 -19.59 -14.54 6.10
C MET A 79 -20.16 -15.64 6.98
N GLY A 80 -19.70 -15.67 8.24
CA GLY A 80 -20.16 -16.65 9.22
C GLY A 80 -19.79 -18.09 8.82
N GLU A 81 -20.53 -19.05 9.37
CA GLU A 81 -20.22 -20.48 9.22
C GLU A 81 -21.04 -21.17 8.11
N ASP A 82 -22.12 -20.53 7.65
CA ASP A 82 -23.06 -21.08 6.66
C ASP A 82 -22.65 -20.72 5.23
N GLY A 83 -22.21 -21.71 4.45
CA GLY A 83 -21.83 -21.54 3.04
C GLY A 83 -22.99 -21.15 2.12
N ASN A 84 -24.24 -21.37 2.55
CA ASN A 84 -25.46 -20.99 1.84
C ASN A 84 -26.00 -19.62 2.27
N HIS A 85 -25.30 -18.93 3.18
CA HIS A 85 -25.63 -17.56 3.53
C HIS A 85 -25.69 -16.69 2.26
N ALA A 86 -26.72 -15.85 2.14
CA ALA A 86 -27.04 -15.13 0.91
C ALA A 86 -25.86 -14.30 0.33
N ASN A 87 -24.99 -13.79 1.19
CA ASN A 87 -23.79 -13.06 0.79
C ASN A 87 -22.67 -13.97 0.24
N ASN A 88 -22.49 -15.18 0.79
CA ASN A 88 -21.54 -16.17 0.27
C ASN A 88 -22.01 -16.65 -1.10
N VAL A 89 -23.32 -16.90 -1.26
CA VAL A 89 -23.95 -17.17 -2.56
C VAL A 89 -23.71 -16.03 -3.56
N GLY A 90 -23.77 -14.77 -3.11
CA GLY A 90 -23.45 -13.61 -3.95
C GLY A 90 -22.01 -13.62 -4.49
N LEU A 91 -21.02 -13.98 -3.65
CA LEU A 91 -19.63 -14.11 -4.09
C LEU A 91 -19.42 -15.30 -5.03
N ARG A 92 -20.10 -16.42 -4.77
CA ARG A 92 -20.09 -17.58 -5.66
C ARG A 92 -20.70 -17.26 -7.03
N ASN A 93 -21.81 -16.52 -7.07
CA ASN A 93 -22.37 -16.03 -8.32
C ASN A 93 -21.40 -15.08 -9.04
N ALA A 94 -20.67 -14.22 -8.31
CA ALA A 94 -19.64 -13.37 -8.91
C ALA A 94 -18.49 -14.20 -9.51
N MET A 95 -18.08 -15.29 -8.85
CA MET A 95 -17.11 -16.26 -9.35
C MET A 95 -17.59 -16.93 -10.64
N GLU A 96 -18.78 -17.53 -10.61
CA GLU A 96 -19.37 -18.27 -11.76
C GLU A 96 -19.56 -17.37 -12.98
N THR A 97 -20.03 -16.14 -12.77
CA THR A 97 -20.25 -15.17 -13.85
C THR A 97 -19.01 -14.37 -14.21
N ARG A 98 -17.89 -14.56 -13.49
CA ARG A 98 -16.65 -13.77 -13.61
C ARG A 98 -16.92 -12.26 -13.50
N SER A 99 -17.84 -11.88 -12.62
CA SER A 99 -18.16 -10.48 -12.35
C SER A 99 -17.07 -9.84 -11.49
N PRO A 100 -16.56 -8.64 -11.83
CA PRO A 100 -15.57 -7.96 -11.00
C PRO A 100 -16.19 -7.45 -9.71
N VAL A 101 -15.44 -7.58 -8.62
CA VAL A 101 -15.80 -7.14 -7.27
C VAL A 101 -14.89 -5.97 -6.86
N ILE A 102 -15.44 -5.03 -6.09
CA ILE A 102 -14.67 -3.96 -5.45
C ILE A 102 -14.25 -4.43 -4.06
N TRP A 103 -12.97 -4.31 -3.70
CA TRP A 103 -12.51 -4.63 -2.35
C TRP A 103 -12.07 -3.37 -1.61
N PHE A 104 -12.75 -3.09 -0.49
CA PHE A 104 -12.41 -2.01 0.43
C PHE A 104 -11.60 -2.55 1.60
N VAL A 105 -10.32 -2.18 1.68
CA VAL A 105 -9.40 -2.67 2.70
C VAL A 105 -9.15 -1.57 3.73
N GLY A 106 -9.60 -1.79 4.97
CA GLY A 106 -9.42 -0.81 6.04
C GLY A 106 -7.95 -0.59 6.40
N VAL A 107 -7.52 0.67 6.41
CA VAL A 107 -6.13 1.10 6.71
C VAL A 107 -6.02 2.00 7.94
N SER A 108 -7.14 2.54 8.40
CA SER A 108 -7.22 3.19 9.71
C SER A 108 -8.65 3.15 10.23
N ALA A 109 -8.80 3.16 11.54
CA ALA A 109 -10.09 3.38 12.23
C ALA A 109 -10.24 4.81 12.78
N GLN A 110 -9.18 5.61 12.83
CA GLN A 110 -9.14 6.91 13.50
C GLN A 110 -8.39 7.97 12.65
N PRO A 111 -8.79 9.26 12.69
CA PRO A 111 -9.95 9.81 13.41
C PRO A 111 -11.29 9.37 12.80
N VAL A 112 -11.28 8.95 11.53
CA VAL A 112 -12.40 8.31 10.85
C VAL A 112 -11.91 7.06 10.11
N PRO A 113 -12.75 6.03 9.91
CA PRO A 113 -12.37 4.87 9.12
C PRO A 113 -11.95 5.23 7.70
N ARG A 114 -10.80 4.72 7.28
CA ARG A 114 -10.23 4.90 5.94
C ARG A 114 -10.04 3.55 5.27
N TYR A 115 -10.32 3.49 3.97
CA TYR A 115 -10.29 2.26 3.17
C TYR A 115 -9.50 2.49 1.88
N ASN A 116 -8.46 1.70 1.67
CA ASN A 116 -7.92 1.53 0.32
C ASN A 116 -8.94 0.82 -0.55
N VAL A 117 -8.92 1.15 -1.84
CA VAL A 117 -9.82 0.55 -2.83
C VAL A 117 -8.97 -0.28 -3.77
N VAL A 118 -9.24 -1.59 -3.80
CA VAL A 118 -8.65 -2.53 -4.74
C VAL A 118 -9.74 -2.94 -5.72
N CYS A 119 -9.62 -2.52 -6.96
CA CYS A 119 -10.54 -2.91 -8.02
C CYS A 119 -9.88 -2.85 -9.41
N PRO A 120 -10.21 -3.77 -10.34
CA PRO A 120 -11.11 -4.90 -10.14
C PRO A 120 -10.44 -6.05 -9.37
N VAL A 121 -11.25 -6.80 -8.62
CA VAL A 121 -10.88 -8.05 -7.95
C VAL A 121 -11.81 -9.14 -8.44
N TYR A 122 -11.28 -10.30 -8.80
CA TYR A 122 -12.08 -11.45 -9.22
C TYR A 122 -12.09 -12.52 -8.14
N VAL A 123 -13.25 -13.13 -7.91
CA VAL A 123 -13.35 -14.38 -7.15
C VAL A 123 -13.00 -15.50 -8.12
N VAL A 124 -11.94 -16.24 -7.83
CA VAL A 124 -11.40 -17.26 -8.74
C VAL A 124 -11.66 -18.68 -8.23
N GLY A 125 -11.84 -18.85 -6.93
CA GLY A 125 -12.18 -20.13 -6.35
C GLY A 125 -12.76 -20.04 -4.94
N GLU A 126 -13.05 -21.21 -4.37
CA GLU A 126 -13.64 -21.36 -3.05
C GLU A 126 -13.12 -22.63 -2.36
N GLU A 127 -12.69 -22.49 -1.11
CA GLU A 127 -12.23 -23.59 -0.26
C GLU A 127 -13.25 -23.84 0.84
N TRP A 128 -14.18 -24.76 0.58
CA TRP A 128 -15.31 -25.06 1.47
C TRP A 128 -14.86 -25.52 2.87
N HIS A 129 -13.86 -26.41 2.93
CA HIS A 129 -13.33 -26.92 4.21
C HIS A 129 -12.76 -25.80 5.09
N ASN A 130 -12.16 -24.79 4.46
CA ASN A 130 -11.54 -23.66 5.15
C ASN A 130 -12.47 -22.42 5.19
N LYS A 131 -13.69 -22.52 4.66
CA LYS A 131 -14.72 -21.48 4.65
C LYS A 131 -14.20 -20.14 4.11
N ARG A 132 -13.56 -20.17 2.95
CA ARG A 132 -12.93 -18.99 2.34
C ARG A 132 -13.01 -18.99 0.82
N PHE A 133 -13.14 -17.81 0.25
CA PHE A 133 -13.00 -17.54 -1.17
C PHE A 133 -11.55 -17.22 -1.52
N ILE A 134 -11.21 -17.41 -2.79
CA ILE A 134 -9.90 -17.06 -3.36
C ILE A 134 -10.09 -15.84 -4.25
N LEU A 135 -9.41 -14.73 -3.93
CA LEU A 135 -9.51 -13.46 -4.63
C LEU A 135 -8.22 -13.16 -5.42
N MET A 136 -8.40 -12.61 -6.61
CA MET A 136 -7.31 -12.15 -7.49
C MET A 136 -7.52 -10.68 -7.86
N PRO A 137 -6.76 -9.75 -7.27
CA PRO A 137 -6.60 -8.40 -7.80
C PRO A 137 -5.89 -8.44 -9.15
N VAL A 138 -6.39 -7.71 -10.13
CA VAL A 138 -5.75 -7.59 -11.46
C VAL A 138 -5.45 -6.13 -11.78
N THR A 139 -4.47 -5.88 -12.65
CA THR A 139 -4.30 -4.54 -13.23
C THR A 139 -5.25 -4.37 -14.42
N MET A 140 -5.60 -3.12 -14.75
CA MET A 140 -6.51 -2.84 -15.86
C MET A 140 -5.88 -3.14 -17.23
N ASP A 141 -4.55 -3.17 -17.32
CA ASP A 141 -3.79 -3.41 -18.55
C ASP A 141 -3.46 -4.90 -18.76
N ASP A 142 -3.77 -5.76 -17.79
CA ASP A 142 -3.52 -7.18 -17.90
C ASP A 142 -4.61 -7.91 -18.71
N ALA A 143 -4.17 -8.83 -19.56
CA ALA A 143 -5.02 -9.71 -20.34
C ALA A 143 -6.01 -10.51 -19.45
N PRO A 144 -7.21 -10.86 -19.96
CA PRO A 144 -8.35 -11.22 -19.13
C PRO A 144 -8.18 -12.52 -18.33
N PRO A 145 -9.05 -12.76 -17.31
CA PRO A 145 -9.09 -13.92 -16.40
C PRO A 145 -9.31 -15.30 -17.05
N VAL A 146 -9.03 -15.47 -18.35
CA VAL A 146 -9.41 -16.63 -19.16
C VAL A 146 -8.54 -17.86 -18.85
N GLU A 147 -7.32 -17.68 -18.35
CA GLU A 147 -6.40 -18.79 -18.02
C GLU A 147 -6.50 -19.28 -16.56
N ILE A 148 -7.18 -18.55 -15.67
CA ILE A 148 -7.21 -18.86 -14.23
C ILE A 148 -8.03 -20.12 -13.94
N GLY A 149 -9.15 -20.33 -14.64
CA GLY A 149 -9.98 -21.52 -14.45
C GLY A 149 -9.23 -22.82 -14.73
N SER A 150 -8.46 -22.85 -15.82
CA SER A 150 -7.61 -24.00 -16.17
C SER A 150 -6.44 -24.16 -15.20
N ALA A 151 -5.84 -23.06 -14.74
CA ALA A 151 -4.71 -23.07 -13.80
C ALA A 151 -5.11 -23.49 -12.38
N MET A 152 -6.36 -23.30 -11.98
CA MET A 152 -6.85 -23.78 -10.68
C MET A 152 -7.05 -25.29 -10.63
N GLU A 153 -7.41 -25.92 -11.76
CA GLU A 153 -7.52 -27.38 -11.87
C GLU A 153 -6.15 -28.07 -12.00
N HIS A 154 -5.19 -27.43 -12.68
CA HIS A 154 -3.89 -28.03 -13.01
C HIS A 154 -2.71 -27.49 -12.17
N GLY A 155 -2.99 -26.55 -11.27
CA GLY A 155 -1.99 -25.79 -10.52
C GLY A 155 -1.35 -24.67 -11.36
N PHE A 156 -1.08 -23.54 -10.70
CA PHE A 156 -0.36 -22.44 -11.33
C PHE A 156 1.10 -22.82 -11.60
N ARG A 157 1.58 -22.52 -12.81
CA ARG A 157 3.00 -22.61 -13.15
C ARG A 157 3.79 -21.54 -12.38
N GLU A 158 5.09 -21.75 -12.16
CA GLU A 158 5.94 -20.78 -11.44
C GLU A 158 5.99 -19.39 -12.09
N LEU A 159 5.82 -19.30 -13.42
CA LEU A 159 5.70 -18.01 -14.10
C LEU A 159 4.39 -17.28 -13.72
N GLU A 160 3.28 -18.02 -13.69
CA GLU A 160 1.97 -17.49 -13.32
C GLU A 160 1.94 -17.06 -11.85
N LYS A 161 2.50 -17.88 -10.93
CA LYS A 161 2.64 -17.51 -9.52
C LYS A 161 3.45 -16.23 -9.34
N ARG A 162 4.55 -16.06 -10.07
CA ARG A 162 5.36 -14.81 -10.01
C ARG A 162 4.56 -13.60 -10.47
N TYR A 163 3.80 -13.73 -11.56
CA TYR A 163 2.91 -12.67 -12.04
C TYR A 163 1.84 -12.34 -11.00
N ILE A 164 1.12 -13.34 -10.48
CA ILE A 164 0.07 -13.16 -9.46
C ILE A 164 0.63 -12.45 -8.22
N ARG A 165 1.76 -12.90 -7.70
CA ARG A 165 2.42 -12.28 -6.54
C ARG A 165 2.78 -10.82 -6.81
N ARG A 166 3.27 -10.50 -8.01
CA ARG A 166 3.55 -9.11 -8.41
C ARG A 166 2.26 -8.29 -8.42
N SER A 167 1.19 -8.77 -9.04
CA SER A 167 -0.10 -8.08 -9.11
C SER A 167 -0.68 -7.84 -7.72
N VAL A 168 -0.65 -8.83 -6.83
CA VAL A 168 -1.08 -8.70 -5.44
C VAL A 168 -0.21 -7.69 -4.68
N LYS A 169 1.12 -7.74 -4.85
CA LYS A 169 2.04 -6.77 -4.24
C LYS A 169 1.71 -5.34 -4.68
N GLN A 170 1.49 -5.10 -5.97
CA GLN A 170 1.25 -3.77 -6.55
C GLN A 170 -0.16 -3.22 -6.26
N ARG A 171 -1.20 -4.06 -6.27
CA ARG A 171 -2.60 -3.62 -6.13
C ARG A 171 -3.11 -3.62 -4.69
N LEU A 172 -2.55 -4.48 -3.83
CA LEU A 172 -2.99 -4.61 -2.45
C LEU A 172 -1.94 -4.12 -1.46
N HIS A 173 -0.76 -4.74 -1.46
CA HIS A 173 0.21 -4.52 -0.36
C HIS A 173 0.84 -3.14 -0.40
N GLN A 174 1.34 -2.69 -1.56
CA GLN A 174 2.00 -1.38 -1.68
C GLN A 174 1.05 -0.21 -1.41
N PRO A 175 -0.16 -0.13 -2.00
CA PRO A 175 -1.09 0.97 -1.71
C PRO A 175 -1.56 0.96 -0.26
N ARG A 176 -1.75 -0.24 0.34
CA ARG A 176 -2.10 -0.38 1.75
C ARG A 176 -0.99 0.16 2.66
N PHE A 177 0.23 -0.34 2.49
CA PHE A 177 1.41 0.10 3.25
C PHE A 177 1.58 1.61 3.15
N ARG A 178 1.49 2.14 1.92
CA ARG A 178 1.53 3.57 1.64
C ARG A 178 0.50 4.34 2.48
N SER A 179 -0.76 3.95 2.42
CA SER A 179 -1.82 4.63 3.16
C SER A 179 -1.60 4.57 4.67
N GLU A 180 -1.20 3.41 5.20
CA GLU A 180 -0.95 3.23 6.64
C GLU A 180 0.19 4.16 7.12
N VAL A 181 1.29 4.24 6.36
CA VAL A 181 2.41 5.14 6.64
C VAL A 181 1.98 6.61 6.53
N LEU A 182 1.37 7.03 5.42
CA LEU A 182 0.94 8.42 5.24
C LEU A 182 -0.03 8.87 6.34
N LEU A 183 -0.99 8.02 6.71
CA LEU A 183 -1.92 8.33 7.81
C LEU A 183 -1.21 8.45 9.16
N ALA A 184 -0.21 7.61 9.45
CA ALA A 184 0.57 7.70 10.69
C ALA A 184 1.37 9.00 10.81
N TYR A 185 1.82 9.56 9.68
CA TYR A 185 2.48 10.86 9.59
C TYR A 185 1.50 12.02 9.33
N GLU A 186 0.19 11.80 9.48
CA GLU A 186 -0.87 12.79 9.25
C GLU A 186 -0.81 13.43 7.85
N ASN A 187 -0.40 12.67 6.83
CA ASN A 187 -0.19 13.10 5.44
C ASN A 187 0.85 14.22 5.29
N HIS A 188 1.91 14.20 6.08
CA HIS A 188 3.03 15.14 5.96
C HIS A 188 4.34 14.40 5.64
N CYS A 189 5.20 15.02 4.86
CA CYS A 189 6.59 14.59 4.76
C CYS A 189 7.28 14.69 6.14
N ALA A 190 7.95 13.62 6.55
CA ALA A 190 8.77 13.52 7.76
C ALA A 190 9.85 14.61 7.84
N ILE A 191 10.37 15.03 6.69
CA ILE A 191 11.56 15.87 6.56
C ILE A 191 11.21 17.34 6.36
N CYS A 192 10.35 17.68 5.40
CA CYS A 192 10.00 19.07 5.09
C CYS A 192 8.57 19.49 5.47
N ASN A 193 7.81 18.61 6.13
CA ASN A 193 6.43 18.87 6.54
C ASN A 193 5.46 19.23 5.38
N LEU A 194 5.81 18.91 4.13
CA LEU A 194 4.91 19.06 2.98
C LEU A 194 3.63 18.25 3.18
N ALA A 195 2.47 18.89 3.09
CA ALA A 195 1.16 18.31 3.42
C ALA A 195 0.29 18.02 2.18
N HIS A 196 0.90 17.48 1.12
CA HIS A 196 0.22 17.21 -0.16
C HIS A 196 0.37 15.74 -0.56
N SER A 197 -0.57 14.89 -0.16
CA SER A 197 -0.50 13.41 -0.32
C SER A 197 -0.09 12.92 -1.71
N PRO A 198 -0.53 13.50 -2.84
CA PRO A 198 -0.07 13.08 -4.19
C PRO A 198 1.44 13.24 -4.41
N LEU A 199 2.08 14.17 -3.70
CA LEU A 199 3.53 14.41 -3.74
C LEU A 199 4.30 13.62 -2.68
N LEU A 200 3.60 12.84 -1.85
CA LEU A 200 4.21 12.00 -0.82
C LEU A 200 4.34 10.56 -1.30
N ASP A 201 5.27 9.83 -0.68
CA ASP A 201 5.56 8.41 -0.75
C ASP A 201 5.75 7.82 0.64
N ALA A 202 5.60 6.49 0.73
CA ALA A 202 6.02 5.74 1.90
C ALA A 202 7.36 5.09 1.58
N ALA A 203 8.44 5.73 2.01
CA ALA A 203 9.79 5.20 1.91
C ALA A 203 9.96 4.06 2.91
N HIS A 204 10.50 2.93 2.45
CA HIS A 204 10.91 1.87 3.36
C HIS A 204 12.23 2.28 4.01
N ILE A 205 12.37 2.09 5.33
CA ILE A 205 13.64 2.32 6.02
C ILE A 205 14.64 1.23 5.61
N VAL A 206 14.21 -0.03 5.68
CA VAL A 206 14.91 -1.18 5.09
C VAL A 206 14.09 -1.70 3.91
N PRO A 207 14.68 -1.83 2.71
CA PRO A 207 13.97 -2.23 1.50
C PRO A 207 13.20 -3.54 1.63
N ASP A 208 12.05 -3.62 0.97
CA ASP A 208 11.14 -4.78 1.00
C ASP A 208 11.69 -6.08 0.39
N ARG A 209 12.83 -5.99 -0.32
CA ARG A 209 13.60 -7.13 -0.81
C ARG A 209 14.44 -7.82 0.28
N ASP A 210 14.60 -7.17 1.42
CA ASP A 210 15.35 -7.68 2.55
C ASP A 210 14.47 -8.53 3.48
N GLU A 211 15.04 -9.53 4.16
CA GLU A 211 14.32 -10.34 5.14
C GLU A 211 13.74 -9.50 6.29
N ALA A 212 14.41 -8.40 6.67
CA ALA A 212 13.91 -7.45 7.66
C ALA A 212 13.00 -6.36 7.07
N GLY A 213 12.79 -6.34 5.75
CA GLY A 213 12.00 -5.37 4.99
C GLY A 213 10.48 -5.54 5.13
N VAL A 214 10.00 -5.86 6.33
CA VAL A 214 8.58 -6.11 6.56
C VAL A 214 7.78 -4.82 6.28
N ALA A 215 6.68 -4.93 5.53
CA ALA A 215 5.77 -3.82 5.24
C ALA A 215 4.93 -3.44 6.48
N GLN A 216 5.59 -2.87 7.49
CA GLN A 216 5.02 -2.35 8.72
C GLN A 216 5.26 -0.85 8.81
N VAL A 217 4.32 -0.12 9.41
CA VAL A 217 4.44 1.35 9.55
C VAL A 217 5.75 1.78 10.23
N SER A 218 6.27 0.99 11.18
CA SER A 218 7.55 1.22 11.84
C SER A 218 8.77 1.07 10.91
N ASN A 219 8.66 0.32 9.81
CA ASN A 219 9.65 0.28 8.73
C ASN A 219 9.35 1.31 7.63
N GLY A 220 8.43 2.25 7.87
CA GLY A 220 7.97 3.23 6.88
C GLY A 220 8.16 4.68 7.33
N MET A 221 8.54 5.53 6.39
CA MET A 221 8.58 6.98 6.57
C MET A 221 7.81 7.67 5.46
N ALA A 222 6.90 8.58 5.81
CA ALA A 222 6.25 9.41 4.82
C ALA A 222 7.24 10.47 4.31
N MET A 223 7.59 10.46 3.03
CA MET A 223 8.54 11.40 2.44
C MET A 223 7.96 12.03 1.17
N CYS A 224 8.33 13.26 0.82
CA CYS A 224 7.97 13.77 -0.50
C CYS A 224 8.83 13.09 -1.57
N LYS A 225 8.43 13.18 -2.85
CA LYS A 225 9.17 12.54 -3.97
C LYS A 225 10.68 12.81 -3.96
N ILE A 226 11.09 14.05 -3.66
CA ILE A 226 12.50 14.45 -3.61
C ILE A 226 13.22 13.79 -2.43
N HIS A 227 12.63 13.85 -1.24
CA HIS A 227 13.23 13.25 -0.04
C HIS A 227 13.27 11.73 -0.09
N HIS A 228 12.26 11.10 -0.70
CA HIS A 228 12.23 9.67 -0.93
C HIS A 228 13.38 9.24 -1.84
N ALA A 229 13.51 9.87 -3.02
CA ALA A 229 14.60 9.57 -3.95
C ALA A 229 15.99 9.85 -3.35
N ALA A 230 16.12 10.94 -2.59
CA ALA A 230 17.37 11.26 -1.89
C ALA A 230 17.72 10.22 -0.81
N PHE A 231 16.72 9.70 -0.09
CA PHE A 231 16.91 8.68 0.93
C PHE A 231 17.32 7.33 0.31
N ASP A 232 16.58 6.87 -0.70
CA ASP A 232 16.85 5.61 -1.39
C ASP A 232 18.21 5.61 -2.11
N GLY A 233 18.60 6.75 -2.67
CA GLY A 233 19.90 6.93 -3.33
C GLY A 233 21.08 7.22 -2.39
N TYR A 234 20.88 7.13 -1.07
CA TYR A 234 21.90 7.46 -0.05
C TYR A 234 22.48 8.88 -0.14
N PHE A 235 21.73 9.82 -0.70
CA PHE A 235 22.04 11.25 -0.66
C PHE A 235 21.61 11.89 0.67
N LEU A 236 20.62 11.28 1.32
CA LEU A 236 20.05 11.66 2.60
C LEU A 236 19.98 10.46 3.52
N GLY A 237 20.51 10.58 4.73
CA GLY A 237 20.39 9.60 5.81
C GLY A 237 19.57 10.16 6.99
N ILE A 238 19.01 9.27 7.80
CA ILE A 238 18.37 9.65 9.06
C ILE A 238 19.22 9.09 10.20
N ARG A 239 19.92 9.96 10.92
CA ARG A 239 20.77 9.59 12.05
C ARG A 239 19.95 9.48 13.33
N PRO A 240 19.88 8.31 13.97
CA PRO A 240 19.30 8.17 15.30
C PRO A 240 20.16 8.90 16.35
N GLY A 241 19.51 9.54 17.31
CA GLY A 241 20.18 10.14 18.49
C GLY A 241 20.78 9.08 19.41
N ARG A 242 21.18 9.46 20.63
CA ARG A 242 21.72 8.49 21.61
C ARG A 242 20.67 7.42 21.99
N ALA A 243 21.13 6.26 22.45
CA ALA A 243 20.25 5.21 22.96
C ALA A 243 19.30 5.77 24.04
N GLY A 244 18.00 5.51 23.90
CA GLY A 244 16.95 6.05 24.77
C GLY A 244 16.41 7.44 24.39
N SER A 245 17.04 8.14 23.44
CA SER A 245 16.48 9.38 22.86
C SER A 245 15.54 9.07 21.69
N ASN A 246 14.55 9.93 21.48
CA ASN A 246 13.67 9.93 20.30
C ASN A 246 14.16 10.91 19.22
N GLU A 247 15.38 11.43 19.35
CA GLU A 247 15.95 12.37 18.37
C GLU A 247 16.26 11.62 17.09
N LEU A 248 15.80 12.17 15.96
CA LEU A 248 16.05 11.67 14.62
C LEU A 248 16.46 12.86 13.77
N ARG A 249 17.70 12.86 13.27
CA ARG A 249 18.26 13.99 12.53
C ARG A 249 18.49 13.65 11.08
N VAL A 250 18.20 14.61 10.22
CA VAL A 250 18.51 14.53 8.81
C VAL A 250 20.02 14.72 8.61
N GLU A 251 20.63 13.84 7.84
CA GLU A 251 22.03 13.95 7.43
C GLU A 251 22.07 13.94 5.90
N ILE A 252 22.85 14.83 5.31
CA ILE A 252 23.00 15.00 3.86
C ILE A 252 24.43 14.63 3.54
N ARG A 253 24.62 13.88 2.44
CA ARG A 253 25.94 13.43 2.00
C ARG A 253 26.87 14.62 1.75
N GLN A 254 28.14 14.47 2.09
CA GLN A 254 29.09 15.58 2.19
C GLN A 254 29.38 16.26 0.84
N ASP A 255 29.37 15.52 -0.26
CA ASP A 255 29.53 16.03 -1.62
C ASP A 255 28.38 16.98 -1.99
N LEU A 256 27.13 16.61 -1.69
CA LEU A 256 25.97 17.46 -1.91
C LEU A 256 25.97 18.73 -1.04
N LEU A 257 26.61 18.71 0.13
CA LEU A 257 26.78 19.93 0.95
C LEU A 257 27.79 20.91 0.35
N ALA A 258 28.78 20.41 -0.39
CA ALA A 258 29.79 21.23 -1.06
C ALA A 258 29.33 21.72 -2.44
N GLU A 259 28.36 21.04 -3.05
CA GLU A 259 27.80 21.39 -4.34
C GLU A 259 27.06 22.73 -4.32
N VAL A 260 27.23 23.51 -5.39
CA VAL A 260 26.51 24.77 -5.61
C VAL A 260 25.58 24.57 -6.81
N ASP A 261 24.29 24.47 -6.52
CA ASP A 261 23.23 24.30 -7.52
C ASP A 261 22.03 25.22 -7.19
N GLY A 262 20.91 25.02 -7.88
CA GLY A 262 19.68 25.78 -7.74
C GLY A 262 19.02 25.69 -6.36
N PRO A 263 17.94 26.48 -6.17
CA PRO A 263 17.29 26.65 -4.87
C PRO A 263 16.74 25.35 -4.26
N MET A 264 16.44 24.34 -5.08
CA MET A 264 15.95 23.05 -4.59
C MET A 264 17.02 22.24 -3.87
N LEU A 265 18.27 22.23 -4.33
CA LEU A 265 19.37 21.58 -3.60
C LEU A 265 19.59 22.30 -2.26
N ARG A 266 19.66 23.63 -2.29
CA ARG A 266 19.90 24.46 -1.11
C ARG A 266 18.81 24.33 -0.05
N HIS A 267 17.58 24.72 -0.40
CA HIS A 267 16.48 24.80 0.57
C HIS A 267 15.79 23.45 0.77
N GLY A 268 15.81 22.57 -0.23
CA GLY A 268 15.17 21.27 -0.19
C GLY A 268 16.02 20.17 0.43
N LEU A 269 17.36 20.31 0.48
CA LEU A 269 18.26 19.31 1.07
C LEU A 269 19.28 19.94 2.03
N GLN A 270 20.19 20.80 1.54
CA GLN A 270 21.35 21.26 2.32
C GLN A 270 20.96 21.95 3.64
N GLU A 271 19.99 22.86 3.62
CA GLU A 271 19.55 23.60 4.82
C GLU A 271 18.83 22.71 5.85
N LEU A 272 18.43 21.50 5.47
CA LEU A 272 17.80 20.51 6.35
C LEU A 272 18.85 19.65 7.08
N HIS A 273 20.10 19.66 6.65
CA HIS A 273 21.19 18.95 7.30
C HIS A 273 21.28 19.29 8.80
N GLY A 274 21.37 18.26 9.64
CA GLY A 274 21.49 18.38 11.09
C GLY A 274 20.20 18.76 11.83
N ARG A 275 19.10 19.04 11.12
CA ARG A 275 17.80 19.33 11.73
C ARG A 275 17.10 18.04 12.17
N ASP A 276 16.23 18.17 13.17
CA ASP A 276 15.33 17.09 13.55
C ASP A 276 14.25 16.87 12.48
N LEU A 277 13.73 15.64 12.39
CA LEU A 277 12.54 15.36 11.59
C LEU A 277 11.38 16.28 12.01
N MET A 278 10.79 16.96 11.03
CA MET A 278 9.67 17.87 11.27
C MET A 278 8.37 17.12 11.60
N LYS A 279 8.22 15.88 11.11
CA LYS A 279 7.05 15.04 11.41
C LYS A 279 7.46 13.65 11.86
N ILE A 280 6.94 13.26 13.01
CA ILE A 280 7.07 11.91 13.59
C ILE A 280 5.67 11.45 14.03
N PRO A 281 5.32 10.16 13.86
CA PRO A 281 4.03 9.64 14.31
C PRO A 281 3.80 9.87 15.81
N ARG A 282 2.58 10.31 16.15
CA ARG A 282 2.16 10.54 17.54
C ARG A 282 2.13 9.24 18.34
N GLN A 283 1.66 8.16 17.71
CA GLN A 283 1.62 6.84 18.33
C GLN A 283 3.01 6.22 18.35
N ARG A 284 3.47 5.81 19.54
CA ARG A 284 4.83 5.26 19.73
C ARG A 284 5.08 4.00 18.88
N ALA A 285 4.10 3.12 18.76
CA ALA A 285 4.19 1.89 17.97
C ALA A 285 4.29 2.13 16.45
N ALA A 286 3.89 3.32 15.97
CA ALA A 286 3.96 3.69 14.57
C ALA A 286 5.23 4.49 14.23
N ARG A 287 6.08 4.80 15.22
CA ARG A 287 7.33 5.53 14.96
C ARG A 287 8.32 4.62 14.22
N PRO A 288 9.24 5.22 13.44
CA PRO A 288 10.36 4.49 12.85
C PRO A 288 11.05 3.58 13.86
N ASP A 289 11.24 2.32 13.49
CA ASP A 289 11.99 1.37 14.28
C ASP A 289 13.45 1.81 14.32
N ARG A 290 13.99 1.87 15.54
CA ARG A 290 15.33 2.40 15.76
C ARG A 290 16.41 1.48 15.18
N ALA A 291 16.27 0.17 15.30
CA ALA A 291 17.26 -0.77 14.78
C ALA A 291 17.28 -0.76 13.24
N LEU A 292 16.11 -0.61 12.62
CA LEU A 292 16.00 -0.45 11.17
C LEU A 292 16.68 0.86 10.72
N LEU A 293 16.47 1.96 11.44
CA LEU A 293 17.14 3.23 11.15
C LEU A 293 18.65 3.17 11.35
N GLU A 294 19.14 2.52 12.41
CA GLU A 294 20.58 2.36 12.65
C GLU A 294 21.23 1.62 11.47
N ARG A 295 20.61 0.53 11.01
CA ARG A 295 21.05 -0.22 9.83
C ARG A 295 21.01 0.59 8.53
N ALA A 296 19.92 1.31 8.28
CA ALA A 296 19.78 2.17 7.11
C ALA A 296 20.84 3.28 7.11
N TYR A 297 21.10 3.86 8.29
CA TYR A 297 22.10 4.90 8.48
C TYR A 297 23.54 4.37 8.30
N GLU A 298 23.85 3.15 8.73
CA GLU A 298 25.12 2.49 8.43
C GLU A 298 25.32 2.31 6.92
N SER A 299 24.26 1.91 6.21
CA SER A 299 24.30 1.77 4.75
C SER A 299 24.54 3.12 4.07
N PHE A 300 23.85 4.18 4.52
CA PHE A 300 24.09 5.55 4.06
C PHE A 300 25.54 6.01 4.28
N ARG A 301 26.14 5.69 5.43
CA ARG A 301 27.54 6.06 5.74
C ARG A 301 28.56 5.27 4.92
N ALA A 302 28.22 4.04 4.54
CA ALA A 302 29.08 3.18 3.73
C ALA A 302 28.99 3.51 2.24
N ALA A 303 27.89 4.12 1.78
CA ALA A 303 27.69 4.50 0.40
C ALA A 303 28.71 5.55 -0.06
N SER A 304 29.37 5.26 -1.17
CA SER A 304 30.26 6.17 -1.88
C SER A 304 29.51 6.96 -2.96
N VAL A 305 30.20 7.88 -3.63
CA VAL A 305 29.64 8.68 -4.74
C VAL A 305 29.16 7.77 -5.90
N ASP A 306 29.78 6.60 -6.06
CA ASP A 306 29.50 5.65 -7.16
C ASP A 306 28.33 4.69 -6.86
N ASP A 307 27.84 4.64 -5.61
CA ASP A 307 26.78 3.71 -5.16
C ASP A 307 25.35 4.27 -5.36
N ALA A 308 25.21 5.43 -6.01
CA ALA A 308 23.90 5.95 -6.39
C ALA A 308 23.25 5.03 -7.43
N ASP A 309 22.04 4.55 -7.15
CA ASP A 309 21.32 3.59 -8.00
C ASP A 309 21.30 4.07 -9.48
N PRO A 310 21.90 3.30 -10.42
CA PRO A 310 21.88 3.64 -11.84
C PRO A 310 20.47 3.69 -12.44
N GLY A 311 19.43 3.25 -11.71
CA GLY A 311 18.02 3.41 -12.09
C GLY A 311 17.49 4.85 -12.14
N ILE A 312 18.23 5.84 -11.60
CA ILE A 312 17.82 7.26 -11.60
C ILE A 312 18.55 8.11 -12.65
N LEU A 313 19.74 7.68 -13.10
CA LEU A 313 20.48 8.36 -14.17
C LEU A 313 19.99 7.83 -15.53
N GLY A 314 18.88 8.40 -16.00
CA GLY A 314 18.43 8.24 -17.37
C GLY A 314 19.58 8.52 -18.34
N THR A 315 19.79 7.59 -19.27
CA THR A 315 20.77 7.69 -20.35
C THR A 315 20.62 9.02 -21.09
N ALA A 316 21.44 10.01 -20.73
CA ALA A 316 21.70 11.18 -21.55
C ALA A 316 22.52 10.70 -22.76
N THR A 317 21.82 10.17 -23.76
CA THR A 317 22.37 10.07 -25.10
C THR A 317 22.42 11.48 -25.65
N SER A 318 23.63 12.03 -25.72
CA SER A 318 23.93 13.22 -26.50
C SER A 318 23.49 12.97 -27.94
N ARG A 319 22.48 13.71 -28.39
CA ARG A 319 22.22 13.91 -29.81
C ARG A 319 22.97 15.17 -30.22
N ASP A 320 24.10 14.94 -30.89
CA ASP A 320 24.57 15.81 -31.96
C ASP A 320 23.69 15.60 -33.21
#